data_AF-A0AAQ0LV64-F1
#
_entry.id   AF-A0AAQ0LV64-F1
#
_cell.length_a   1.000
_cell.length_b   1.000
_cell.length_c   1.000
_cell.angle_alpha   90.00
_cell.angle_beta   90.00
_cell.angle_gamma   90.00
#
_symmetry.space_group_name_H-M   'P 1'
#
loop_
_entity.id
_entity.type
_entity.pdbx_description
1 polymer ?
#
loop_
_entity_poly.entity_id
_entity_poly.type
_entity_poly.pdbx_seq_one_letter_code
_entity_poly.pdbx_strand_id
1 'polypeptide(L)'
;MTVLWREVAVSESEYVGWAVALHRFLVKQWGVDPAPSLVGKYVSGIKRPANNVAIQILDSELKSSYGIQLRDDVARKLPGFLIMLPKDMPQHDMQKLYDVCKRSKGKTLYFSQAVPKLRLGESALIDAEHLWKPVSVDFVRYWMPRPLAIAETRPIPDPKKKRHWRAAESMYLALGHVWRDKYVPNDIQGTRESRYWETVDAVADQSSNFRIFDCRRVSRVNMIDYAHHTNSSNVLRAMSALIAISDGEGSLDCAALAVGQSRHLGGGFLVPLDFPKNMIVPDGHFEKGVPSWLK
;
A
#
# COMPACT_ATOMS: atom_id res chain seq x y z
N MET A 1 6.26 -4.44 -11.27
CA MET A 1 6.53 -3.82 -12.59
C MET A 1 6.56 -2.30 -12.44
N THR A 2 7.33 -1.58 -13.25
CA THR A 2 7.26 -0.11 -13.32
C THR A 2 6.95 0.38 -14.72
N VAL A 3 6.23 1.50 -14.79
CA VAL A 3 5.98 2.27 -16.01
C VAL A 3 6.45 3.68 -15.75
N LEU A 4 7.56 4.07 -16.39
CA LEU A 4 8.07 5.42 -16.27
C LEU A 4 7.08 6.41 -16.86
N TRP A 5 7.12 7.66 -16.39
CA TRP A 5 6.56 8.78 -17.15
C TRP A 5 7.64 9.85 -17.32
N ARG A 6 7.40 10.75 -18.26
CA ARG A 6 8.30 11.89 -18.50
C ARG A 6 7.56 13.21 -18.31
N GLU A 7 8.35 14.27 -18.21
CA GLU A 7 7.99 15.65 -18.54
C GLU A 7 7.11 16.45 -17.56
N VAL A 8 6.49 15.84 -16.54
CA VAL A 8 5.66 16.60 -15.57
C VAL A 8 5.86 16.11 -14.14
N ALA A 9 6.05 17.06 -13.21
CA ALA A 9 6.01 16.80 -11.78
C ALA A 9 4.56 16.51 -11.35
N VAL A 10 4.35 15.38 -10.69
CA VAL A 10 3.04 14.98 -10.18
C VAL A 10 2.92 15.44 -8.73
N SER A 11 1.84 16.13 -8.39
CA SER A 11 1.58 16.54 -7.01
C SER A 11 0.85 15.44 -6.23
N GLU A 12 1.01 15.39 -4.90
CA GLU A 12 0.36 14.39 -4.03
C GLU A 12 -1.16 14.36 -4.21
N SER A 13 -1.79 15.52 -4.35
CA SER A 13 -3.24 15.63 -4.58
C SER A 13 -3.70 14.93 -5.87
N GLU A 14 -2.82 14.77 -6.85
CA GLU A 14 -3.17 14.15 -8.13
C GLU A 14 -3.00 12.62 -8.10
N TYR A 15 -2.49 12.05 -7.01
CA TYR A 15 -2.09 10.64 -6.97
C TYR A 15 -3.23 9.69 -7.30
N VAL A 16 -4.41 9.93 -6.72
CA VAL A 16 -5.60 9.12 -6.99
C VAL A 16 -6.02 9.26 -8.44
N GLY A 17 -6.08 10.49 -8.96
CA GLY A 17 -6.43 10.78 -10.35
C GLY A 17 -5.53 10.04 -11.34
N TRP A 18 -4.21 10.08 -11.11
CA TRP A 18 -3.24 9.37 -11.95
C TRP A 18 -3.31 7.86 -11.82
N ALA A 19 -3.47 7.32 -10.60
CA ALA A 19 -3.60 5.88 -10.39
C ALA A 19 -4.88 5.32 -11.06
N VAL A 20 -6.00 6.03 -10.95
CA VAL A 20 -7.26 5.70 -11.62
C VAL A 20 -7.11 5.80 -13.14
N ALA A 21 -6.46 6.85 -13.64
CA ALA A 21 -6.26 7.00 -15.08
C ALA A 21 -5.39 5.87 -15.64
N LEU A 22 -4.31 5.49 -14.95
CA LEU A 22 -3.47 4.35 -15.34
C LEU A 22 -4.27 3.05 -15.29
N HIS A 23 -5.02 2.81 -14.21
CA HIS A 23 -5.87 1.62 -14.08
C HIS A 23 -6.84 1.49 -15.27
N ARG A 24 -7.60 2.55 -15.56
CA ARG A 24 -8.54 2.59 -16.70
C ARG A 24 -7.82 2.39 -18.03
N PHE A 25 -6.63 2.97 -18.19
CA PHE A 25 -5.81 2.78 -19.37
C PHE A 25 -5.38 1.31 -19.52
N LEU A 26 -4.89 0.67 -18.46
CA LEU A 26 -4.47 -0.74 -18.47
C LEU A 26 -5.64 -1.66 -18.81
N VAL A 27 -6.80 -1.45 -18.18
CA VAL A 27 -8.04 -2.21 -18.49
C VAL A 27 -8.44 -2.02 -19.95
N LYS A 28 -8.38 -0.79 -20.48
CA LYS A 28 -8.68 -0.52 -21.89
C LYS A 28 -7.69 -1.20 -22.84
N GLN A 29 -6.39 -1.16 -22.53
CA GLN A 29 -5.35 -1.79 -23.35
C GLN A 29 -5.35 -3.31 -23.25
N TRP A 30 -5.89 -3.86 -22.17
CA TRP A 30 -6.07 -5.31 -22.01
C TRP A 30 -7.04 -5.88 -23.05
N GLY A 31 -8.09 -5.11 -23.37
CA GLY A 31 -9.14 -5.51 -24.30
C GLY A 31 -10.19 -6.41 -23.65
N VAL A 32 -10.52 -7.51 -24.31
CA VAL A 32 -11.53 -8.48 -23.86
C VAL A 32 -11.01 -9.25 -22.63
N ASP A 33 -11.91 -9.48 -21.67
CA ASP A 33 -11.71 -10.21 -20.42
C ASP A 33 -10.45 -9.80 -19.62
N PRO A 34 -10.44 -8.59 -19.04
CA PRO A 34 -9.46 -8.17 -18.03
C PRO A 34 -9.32 -9.17 -16.87
N ALA A 35 -8.08 -9.44 -16.45
CA ALA A 35 -7.80 -10.31 -15.31
C ALA A 35 -8.60 -9.88 -14.06
N PRO A 36 -9.20 -10.81 -13.31
CA PRO A 36 -9.94 -10.51 -12.07
C PRO A 36 -9.12 -9.69 -11.07
N SER A 37 -7.81 -9.96 -10.96
CA SER A 37 -6.89 -9.23 -10.09
C SER A 37 -6.62 -7.79 -10.54
N LEU A 38 -6.86 -7.48 -11.82
CA LEU A 38 -6.76 -6.12 -12.34
C LEU A 38 -8.05 -5.33 -12.11
N VAL A 39 -9.23 -5.95 -12.31
CA VAL A 39 -10.53 -5.26 -12.21
C VAL A 39 -11.22 -5.41 -10.84
N GLY A 40 -10.70 -6.26 -9.96
CA GLY A 40 -11.30 -6.57 -8.66
C GLY A 40 -12.63 -7.32 -8.74
N LYS A 41 -12.96 -7.90 -9.90
CA LYS A 41 -14.22 -8.62 -10.16
C LYS A 41 -13.94 -10.10 -10.34
N TYR A 42 -14.29 -10.88 -9.32
CA TYR A 42 -14.16 -12.34 -9.30
C TYR A 42 -15.53 -12.99 -9.47
N VAL A 43 -15.56 -14.11 -10.18
CA VAL A 43 -16.76 -14.93 -10.35
C VAL A 43 -17.25 -15.42 -8.98
N SER A 44 -18.57 -15.54 -8.83
CA SER A 44 -19.18 -16.07 -7.61
C SER A 44 -18.64 -17.48 -7.29
N GLY A 45 -18.43 -17.79 -6.02
CA GLY A 45 -17.90 -19.08 -5.56
C GLY A 45 -16.37 -19.19 -5.56
N ILE A 46 -15.64 -18.27 -6.21
CA ILE A 46 -14.18 -18.24 -6.12
C ILE A 46 -13.75 -17.54 -4.82
N LYS A 47 -12.84 -18.19 -4.07
CA LYS A 47 -12.17 -17.55 -2.93
C LYS A 47 -11.37 -16.35 -3.45
N ARG A 48 -11.79 -15.15 -3.05
CA ARG A 48 -11.07 -13.92 -3.42
C ARG A 48 -9.74 -13.86 -2.69
N PRO A 49 -8.64 -13.52 -3.37
CA PRO A 49 -7.35 -13.33 -2.70
C PRO A 49 -7.35 -12.08 -1.83
N ALA A 50 -6.38 -11.97 -0.91
CA ALA A 50 -6.22 -10.77 -0.10
C ALA A 50 -5.92 -9.52 -0.96
N ASN A 51 -5.22 -9.71 -2.08
CA ASN A 51 -4.63 -8.63 -2.85
C ASN A 51 -5.03 -8.65 -4.33
N ASN A 52 -5.25 -7.46 -4.86
CA ASN A 52 -5.37 -7.16 -6.29
C ASN A 52 -4.15 -6.37 -6.77
N VAL A 53 -4.07 -6.08 -8.06
CA VAL A 53 -3.06 -5.17 -8.62
C VAL A 53 -3.13 -3.83 -7.88
N ALA A 54 -1.98 -3.35 -7.43
CA ALA A 54 -1.83 -2.05 -6.77
C ALA A 54 -0.98 -1.11 -7.63
N ILE A 55 -1.37 0.17 -7.67
CA ILE A 55 -0.68 1.20 -8.44
C ILE A 55 -0.18 2.24 -7.45
N GLN A 56 1.14 2.42 -7.42
CA GLN A 56 1.83 3.39 -6.57
C GLN A 56 2.57 4.40 -7.43
N ILE A 57 2.74 5.60 -6.88
CA ILE A 57 3.35 6.73 -7.58
C ILE A 57 4.68 7.01 -6.91
N LEU A 58 5.76 6.73 -7.64
CA LEU A 58 7.12 6.99 -7.23
C LEU A 58 7.56 8.28 -7.94
N ASP A 59 7.31 9.41 -7.28
CA ASP A 59 7.55 10.75 -7.83
C ASP A 59 8.95 11.28 -7.51
N SER A 60 9.21 12.52 -7.94
CA SER A 60 10.50 13.19 -7.70
C SER A 60 10.76 13.48 -6.23
N GLU A 61 9.73 13.72 -5.42
CA GLU A 61 9.88 13.94 -3.98
C GLU A 61 10.30 12.64 -3.28
N LEU A 62 9.69 11.51 -3.62
CA LEU A 62 10.11 10.20 -3.12
C LEU A 62 11.56 9.91 -3.51
N LYS A 63 11.92 10.17 -4.77
CA LYS A 63 13.30 10.02 -5.24
C LYS A 63 14.28 10.89 -4.45
N SER A 64 13.91 12.14 -4.16
CA SER A 64 14.77 13.07 -3.43
C SER A 64 14.91 12.69 -1.95
N SER A 65 13.84 12.22 -1.32
CA SER A 65 13.80 11.91 0.11
C SER A 65 14.34 10.52 0.45
N TYR A 66 14.10 9.53 -0.43
CA TYR A 66 14.41 8.11 -0.17
C TYR A 66 15.35 7.50 -1.21
N GLY A 67 15.88 8.29 -2.14
CA GLY A 67 16.73 7.81 -3.24
C GLY A 67 17.99 7.06 -2.78
N ILE A 68 18.53 7.42 -1.62
CA ILE A 68 19.69 6.73 -1.02
C ILE A 68 19.32 5.31 -0.58
N GLN A 69 18.12 5.13 -0.03
CA GLN A 69 17.62 3.84 0.47
C GLN A 69 17.02 2.97 -0.64
N LEU A 70 16.63 3.54 -1.79
CA LEU A 70 16.22 2.78 -2.97
C LEU A 70 17.41 2.04 -3.58
N ARG A 71 17.15 0.86 -4.16
CA ARG A 71 18.14 0.16 -4.98
C ARG A 71 18.51 1.01 -6.21
N ASP A 72 19.79 1.04 -6.59
CA ASP A 72 20.29 2.04 -7.55
C ASP A 72 19.72 1.88 -8.97
N ASP A 73 19.38 0.67 -9.39
CA ASP A 73 18.67 0.40 -10.66
C ASP A 73 17.21 0.87 -10.64
N VAL A 74 16.57 0.90 -9.46
CA VAL A 74 15.22 1.41 -9.24
C VAL A 74 15.23 2.93 -9.19
N ALA A 75 16.15 3.54 -8.43
CA ALA A 75 16.25 5.00 -8.30
C ALA A 75 16.50 5.70 -9.64
N ARG A 76 17.26 5.06 -10.55
CA ARG A 76 17.48 5.53 -11.93
C ARG A 76 16.21 5.48 -12.80
N LYS A 77 15.24 4.66 -12.42
CA LYS A 77 13.93 4.46 -13.07
C LYS A 77 12.83 5.27 -12.37
N LEU A 78 13.16 6.45 -11.84
CA LEU A 78 12.21 7.38 -11.25
C LEU A 78 12.29 8.76 -11.91
N PRO A 79 11.15 9.44 -12.12
CA PRO A 79 9.82 9.11 -11.60
C PRO A 79 9.02 8.09 -12.45
N GLY A 80 8.07 7.39 -11.83
CA GLY A 80 7.29 6.34 -12.49
C GLY A 80 6.18 5.72 -11.64
N PHE A 81 5.27 5.01 -12.30
CA PHE A 81 4.27 4.19 -11.64
C PHE A 81 4.89 2.85 -11.25
N LEU A 82 4.70 2.43 -10.00
CA LEU A 82 4.96 1.07 -9.55
C LEU A 82 3.64 0.28 -9.57
N ILE A 83 3.57 -0.69 -10.47
CA ILE A 83 2.46 -1.64 -10.56
C ILE A 83 2.88 -2.90 -9.80
N MET A 84 2.30 -3.09 -8.63
CA MET A 84 2.53 -4.24 -7.77
C MET A 84 1.52 -5.34 -8.10
N LEU A 85 2.00 -6.57 -8.25
CA LEU A 85 1.19 -7.73 -8.61
C LEU A 85 0.94 -8.58 -7.36
N PRO A 86 -0.27 -9.13 -7.18
CA PRO A 86 -0.52 -10.05 -6.08
C PRO A 86 0.25 -11.36 -6.32
N LYS A 87 0.70 -11.99 -5.23
CA LYS A 87 1.55 -13.20 -5.26
C LYS A 87 0.93 -14.36 -6.04
N ASP A 88 -0.39 -14.45 -6.02
CA ASP A 88 -1.20 -15.50 -6.63
C ASP A 88 -1.73 -15.13 -8.02
N MET A 89 -1.25 -14.03 -8.62
CA MET A 89 -1.62 -13.69 -9.99
C MET A 89 -1.15 -14.78 -10.98
N PRO A 90 -2.04 -15.32 -11.83
CA PRO A 90 -1.64 -16.32 -12.82
C PRO A 90 -0.54 -15.80 -13.76
N GLN A 91 0.43 -16.66 -14.11
CA GLN A 91 1.59 -16.27 -14.92
C GLN A 91 1.21 -15.69 -16.29
N HIS A 92 0.17 -16.21 -16.93
CA HIS A 92 -0.31 -15.68 -18.21
C HIS A 92 -0.88 -14.26 -18.06
N ASP A 93 -1.57 -13.97 -16.96
CA ASP A 93 -2.08 -12.62 -16.67
C ASP A 93 -0.93 -11.66 -16.36
N MET A 94 0.08 -12.10 -15.61
CA MET A 94 1.29 -11.31 -15.36
C MET A 94 2.00 -10.93 -16.67
N GLN A 95 2.17 -11.91 -17.57
CA GLN A 95 2.79 -11.68 -18.88
C GLN A 95 1.96 -10.74 -19.74
N LYS A 96 0.63 -10.93 -19.80
CA LYS A 96 -0.27 -10.05 -20.57
C LYS A 96 -0.23 -8.60 -20.04
N LEU A 97 -0.22 -8.41 -18.71
CA LEU A 97 -0.08 -7.09 -18.10
C LEU A 97 1.26 -6.44 -18.47
N TYR A 98 2.33 -7.22 -18.46
CA TYR A 98 3.66 -6.76 -18.88
C TYR A 98 3.70 -6.32 -20.33
N ASP A 99 3.10 -7.09 -21.24
CA ASP A 99 3.03 -6.74 -22.65
C ASP A 99 2.20 -5.47 -22.89
N VAL A 100 1.09 -5.30 -22.15
CA VAL A 100 0.30 -4.07 -22.14
C VAL A 100 1.16 -2.87 -21.72
N CYS A 101 1.94 -3.01 -20.65
CA CYS A 101 2.83 -1.96 -20.18
C CYS A 101 3.92 -1.62 -21.20
N LYS A 102 4.53 -2.62 -21.85
CA LYS A 102 5.52 -2.39 -22.92
C LYS A 102 4.93 -1.62 -24.10
N ARG A 103 3.75 -2.02 -24.57
CA ARG A 103 3.07 -1.36 -25.70
C ARG A 103 2.55 0.04 -25.36
N SER A 104 2.50 0.40 -24.07
CA SER A 104 2.06 1.72 -23.62
C SER A 104 3.11 2.82 -23.85
N LYS A 105 4.37 2.48 -24.14
CA LYS A 105 5.44 3.44 -24.39
C LYS A 105 5.03 4.48 -25.44
N GLY A 106 5.16 5.75 -25.08
CA GLY A 106 4.82 6.89 -25.93
C GLY A 106 3.34 7.26 -25.95
N LYS A 107 2.45 6.46 -25.34
CA LYS A 107 1.03 6.79 -25.18
C LYS A 107 0.85 7.90 -24.14
N THR A 108 -0.28 8.57 -24.23
CA THR A 108 -0.63 9.68 -23.35
C THR A 108 -1.70 9.26 -22.35
N LEU A 109 -1.48 9.56 -21.08
CA LEU A 109 -2.41 9.39 -19.98
C LEU A 109 -3.05 10.74 -19.65
N TYR A 110 -4.35 10.72 -19.43
CA TYR A 110 -5.14 11.91 -19.12
C TYR A 110 -6.16 11.56 -18.04
N PHE A 111 -6.31 12.44 -17.04
CA PHE A 111 -7.33 12.27 -16.00
C PHE A 111 -8.27 13.48 -15.84
N SER A 112 -7.80 14.71 -16.04
CA SER A 112 -8.61 15.93 -15.90
C SER A 112 -8.13 17.06 -16.82
N GLN A 113 -9.02 17.99 -17.18
CA GLN A 113 -8.69 19.17 -17.97
C GLN A 113 -7.77 20.14 -17.21
N ALA A 114 -7.82 20.11 -15.87
CA ALA A 114 -7.06 21.01 -15.01
C ALA A 114 -5.58 20.60 -14.83
N VAL A 115 -5.18 19.41 -15.30
CA VAL A 115 -3.82 18.88 -15.11
C VAL A 115 -3.20 18.47 -16.44
N PRO A 116 -1.90 18.76 -16.67
CA PRO A 116 -1.22 18.34 -17.89
C PRO A 116 -1.28 16.83 -18.11
N LYS A 117 -1.30 16.42 -19.37
CA LYS A 117 -1.27 15.01 -19.74
C LYS A 117 0.12 14.41 -19.44
N LEU A 118 0.16 13.16 -18.97
CA LEU A 118 1.42 12.43 -18.82
C LEU A 118 1.73 11.61 -20.06
N ARG A 119 2.99 11.64 -20.50
CA ARG A 119 3.47 10.71 -21.53
C ARG A 119 4.13 9.50 -20.88
N LEU A 120 3.59 8.32 -21.17
CA LEU A 120 4.12 7.06 -20.67
C LEU A 120 5.47 6.75 -21.33
N GLY A 121 6.46 6.46 -20.51
CA GLY A 121 7.81 6.13 -20.89
C GLY A 121 8.03 4.63 -21.05
N GLU A 122 9.27 4.19 -20.84
CA GLU A 122 9.61 2.77 -20.87
C GLU A 122 9.04 2.05 -19.65
N SER A 123 8.69 0.78 -19.81
CA SER A 123 8.32 -0.10 -18.72
C SER A 123 9.47 -1.05 -18.38
N ALA A 124 9.67 -1.32 -17.10
CA ALA A 124 10.68 -2.26 -16.64
C ALA A 124 10.10 -3.24 -15.62
N LEU A 125 10.60 -4.47 -15.63
CA LEU A 125 10.42 -5.35 -14.47
C LEU A 125 11.30 -4.84 -13.34
N ILE A 126 10.73 -4.84 -12.14
CA ILE A 126 11.44 -4.54 -10.89
C ILE A 126 11.12 -5.67 -9.95
N ASP A 127 12.17 -6.14 -9.30
CA ASP A 127 12.10 -7.05 -8.18
C ASP A 127 11.55 -6.29 -6.98
N ALA A 128 10.28 -6.55 -6.68
CA ALA A 128 9.56 -5.89 -5.60
C ALA A 128 9.97 -6.41 -4.22
N GLU A 129 10.59 -7.60 -4.12
CA GLU A 129 11.07 -8.13 -2.84
C GLU A 129 12.35 -7.41 -2.39
N HIS A 130 13.09 -6.82 -3.35
CA HIS A 130 14.32 -6.07 -3.12
C HIS A 130 14.26 -4.66 -3.72
N LEU A 131 13.14 -3.95 -3.51
CA LEU A 131 12.97 -2.55 -3.95
C LEU A 131 13.91 -1.61 -3.18
N TRP A 132 13.98 -1.80 -1.88
CA TRP A 132 14.83 -1.04 -0.98
C TRP A 132 16.16 -1.76 -0.77
N LYS A 133 17.20 -1.00 -0.46
CA LYS A 133 18.50 -1.56 -0.04
C LYS A 133 18.35 -2.25 1.33
N PRO A 134 19.18 -3.28 1.59
CA PRO A 134 19.30 -3.86 2.93
C PRO A 134 19.54 -2.80 4.00
N VAL A 135 19.01 -3.04 5.19
CA VAL A 135 19.25 -2.20 6.35
C VAL A 135 20.71 -2.35 6.79
N SER A 136 21.34 -1.26 7.18
CA SER A 136 22.69 -1.32 7.75
C SER A 136 22.70 -2.09 9.07
N VAL A 137 23.81 -2.77 9.38
CA VAL A 137 23.94 -3.68 10.54
C VAL A 137 23.57 -3.03 11.87
N ASP A 138 23.84 -1.74 12.04
CA ASP A 138 23.59 -0.97 13.28
C ASP A 138 22.23 -0.30 13.31
N PHE A 139 21.39 -0.55 12.32
CA PHE A 139 20.07 0.06 12.16
C PHE A 139 18.96 -1.00 12.18
N VAL A 140 17.75 -0.55 12.44
CA VAL A 140 16.51 -1.32 12.26
C VAL A 140 15.52 -0.50 11.45
N ARG A 141 14.79 -1.17 10.56
CA ARG A 141 13.81 -0.55 9.69
C ARG A 141 12.39 -0.61 10.26
N TYR A 142 11.77 0.55 10.26
CA TYR A 142 10.34 0.76 10.44
C TYR A 142 9.78 1.36 9.15
N TRP A 143 8.46 1.52 9.11
CA TRP A 143 7.73 1.93 7.93
C TRP A 143 6.77 3.05 8.23
N MET A 144 6.58 3.94 7.27
CA MET A 144 5.57 4.99 7.31
C MET A 144 4.73 4.97 6.04
N PRO A 145 3.40 5.05 6.11
CA PRO A 145 2.56 5.19 4.93
C PRO A 145 2.79 6.53 4.22
N ARG A 146 3.01 6.48 2.90
CA ARG A 146 3.12 7.61 1.98
C ARG A 146 2.06 7.48 0.86
N PRO A 147 1.37 8.58 0.51
CA PRO A 147 1.34 9.85 1.25
C PRO A 147 0.74 9.70 2.64
N LEU A 148 -0.32 8.89 2.76
CA LEU A 148 -1.01 8.50 3.99
C LEU A 148 -1.71 7.15 3.74
N ALA A 149 -2.11 6.47 4.81
CA ALA A 149 -3.13 5.41 4.71
C ALA A 149 -4.52 6.02 4.91
N ILE A 150 -5.51 5.62 4.11
CA ILE A 150 -6.89 6.11 4.25
C ILE A 150 -7.69 5.13 5.11
N ALA A 151 -8.34 5.63 6.16
CA ALA A 151 -9.28 4.86 6.95
C ALA A 151 -10.48 4.46 6.08
N GLU A 152 -10.66 3.16 5.93
CA GLU A 152 -11.63 2.60 4.98
C GLU A 152 -13.04 2.56 5.54
N THR A 153 -13.16 2.65 6.87
CA THR A 153 -14.38 2.51 7.63
C THR A 153 -14.62 3.76 8.47
N ARG A 154 -15.90 4.08 8.74
CA ARG A 154 -16.30 4.90 9.90
C ARG A 154 -15.81 4.25 11.20
N PRO A 155 -15.74 4.97 12.34
CA PRO A 155 -15.51 4.31 13.62
C PRO A 155 -16.55 3.20 13.81
N ILE A 156 -16.09 1.98 14.06
CA ILE A 156 -16.96 0.82 14.26
C ILE A 156 -17.19 0.67 15.76
N PRO A 157 -18.44 0.76 16.25
CA PRO A 157 -18.73 0.52 17.66
C PRO A 157 -18.25 -0.86 18.07
N ASP A 158 -17.66 -0.99 19.24
CA ASP A 158 -17.34 -2.29 19.83
C ASP A 158 -18.65 -3.01 20.17
N PRO A 159 -18.92 -4.21 19.63
CA PRO A 159 -20.09 -5.01 20.00
C PRO A 159 -20.18 -5.25 21.52
N LYS A 160 -19.03 -5.34 22.20
CA LYS A 160 -18.93 -5.52 23.65
C LYS A 160 -18.98 -4.19 24.43
N LYS A 161 -18.98 -3.04 23.73
CA LYS A 161 -18.94 -1.67 24.29
C LYS A 161 -17.80 -1.40 25.28
N LYS A 162 -16.67 -2.11 25.16
CA LYS A 162 -15.50 -1.97 26.06
C LYS A 162 -14.39 -1.10 25.47
N ARG A 163 -14.35 -0.97 24.15
CA ARG A 163 -13.27 -0.29 23.42
C ARG A 163 -13.80 0.75 22.43
N HIS A 164 -12.93 1.68 22.05
CA HIS A 164 -13.21 2.70 21.05
C HIS A 164 -12.39 2.46 19.78
N TRP A 165 -13.00 2.72 18.62
CA TRP A 165 -12.32 2.64 17.33
C TRP A 165 -11.49 3.90 17.06
N ARG A 166 -10.19 3.82 17.28
CA ARG A 166 -9.23 4.93 17.10
C ARG A 166 -8.46 4.76 15.79
N ALA A 167 -7.43 5.59 15.58
CA ALA A 167 -6.59 5.53 14.39
C ALA A 167 -5.83 4.19 14.31
N ALA A 168 -5.34 3.69 15.46
CA ALA A 168 -4.62 2.44 15.54
C ALA A 168 -5.46 1.24 15.06
N GLU A 169 -6.72 1.13 15.49
CA GLU A 169 -7.62 0.06 15.04
C GLU A 169 -7.89 0.14 13.54
N SER A 170 -8.06 1.34 12.97
CA SER A 170 -8.15 1.51 11.53
C SER A 170 -6.86 1.11 10.78
N MET A 171 -5.68 1.35 11.36
CA MET A 171 -4.40 0.96 10.75
C MET A 171 -4.16 -0.55 10.87
N TYR A 172 -4.49 -1.18 11.99
CA TYR A 172 -4.47 -2.65 12.12
C TYR A 172 -5.43 -3.32 11.13
N LEU A 173 -6.62 -2.74 10.91
CA LEU A 173 -7.53 -3.22 9.87
C LEU A 173 -6.91 -3.09 8.46
N ALA A 174 -6.23 -1.96 8.17
CA ALA A 174 -5.56 -1.73 6.89
C ALA A 174 -4.44 -2.75 6.62
N LEU A 175 -3.67 -3.13 7.65
CA LEU A 175 -2.71 -4.24 7.59
C LEU A 175 -3.41 -5.58 7.40
N GLY A 176 -4.48 -5.83 8.17
CA GLY A 176 -5.26 -7.06 8.09
C GLY A 176 -5.86 -7.32 6.71
N HIS A 177 -6.21 -6.29 5.93
CA HIS A 177 -6.66 -6.48 4.55
C HIS A 177 -5.56 -6.96 3.60
N VAL A 178 -4.30 -6.60 3.85
CA VAL A 178 -3.17 -7.01 3.00
C VAL A 178 -2.72 -8.43 3.34
N TRP A 179 -2.62 -8.74 4.64
CA TRP A 179 -2.21 -10.05 5.14
C TRP A 179 -3.39 -10.92 5.59
N ARG A 180 -4.56 -10.72 4.98
CA ARG A 180 -5.80 -11.40 5.34
C ARG A 180 -5.63 -12.92 5.34
N ASP A 181 -4.94 -13.46 4.34
CA ASP A 181 -4.75 -14.89 4.20
C ASP A 181 -3.81 -15.50 5.26
N LYS A 182 -3.06 -14.67 6.02
CA LYS A 182 -2.15 -15.11 7.08
C LYS A 182 -2.75 -14.95 8.48
N TYR A 183 -3.39 -13.82 8.77
CA TYR A 183 -3.82 -13.47 10.13
C TYR A 183 -5.33 -13.54 10.35
N VAL A 184 -6.14 -13.48 9.29
CA VAL A 184 -7.60 -13.39 9.43
C VAL A 184 -8.20 -14.77 9.18
N PRO A 185 -8.92 -15.35 10.17
CA PRO A 185 -9.60 -16.63 9.99
C PRO A 185 -10.55 -16.62 8.78
N ASN A 186 -10.58 -17.73 8.03
CA ASN A 186 -11.41 -17.84 6.82
C ASN A 186 -12.90 -18.06 7.14
N ASP A 187 -13.22 -18.39 8.39
CA ASP A 187 -14.51 -18.88 8.87
C ASP A 187 -15.19 -17.91 9.85
N ILE A 188 -14.78 -16.63 9.88
CA ILE A 188 -15.40 -15.65 10.78
C ILE A 188 -16.89 -15.52 10.49
N GLN A 189 -17.68 -15.96 11.47
CA GLN A 189 -19.14 -15.83 11.52
C GLN A 189 -19.54 -14.48 12.13
N GLY A 190 -20.71 -13.97 11.75
CA GLY A 190 -21.30 -12.78 12.37
C GLY A 190 -21.31 -11.54 11.47
N THR A 191 -21.53 -10.37 12.09
CA THR A 191 -21.72 -9.12 11.36
C THR A 191 -20.42 -8.64 10.71
N ARG A 192 -20.55 -7.71 9.76
CA ARG A 192 -19.39 -7.06 9.13
C ARG A 192 -18.54 -6.32 10.16
N GLU A 193 -19.17 -5.68 11.13
CA GLU A 193 -18.53 -4.97 12.23
C GLU A 193 -17.73 -5.90 13.15
N SER A 194 -18.29 -7.07 13.50
CA SER A 194 -17.55 -8.07 14.29
C SER A 194 -16.32 -8.57 13.55
N ARG A 195 -16.44 -8.86 12.24
CA ARG A 195 -15.30 -9.25 11.39
C ARG A 195 -14.16 -8.22 11.38
N TYR A 196 -14.49 -6.94 11.43
CA TYR A 196 -13.49 -5.88 11.51
C TYR A 196 -12.76 -5.87 12.84
N TRP A 197 -13.48 -6.02 13.96
CA TRP A 197 -12.84 -6.13 15.27
C TRP A 197 -11.98 -7.39 15.40
N GLU A 198 -12.42 -8.53 14.89
CA GLU A 198 -11.63 -9.76 14.92
C GLU A 198 -10.37 -9.66 14.06
N THR A 199 -10.46 -9.01 12.89
CA THR A 199 -9.29 -8.70 12.08
C THR A 199 -8.31 -7.80 12.83
N VAL A 200 -8.82 -6.75 13.48
CA VAL A 200 -7.98 -5.85 14.29
C VAL A 200 -7.30 -6.60 15.43
N ASP A 201 -8.05 -7.43 16.16
CA ASP A 201 -7.54 -8.20 17.29
C ASP A 201 -6.46 -9.19 16.83
N ALA A 202 -6.67 -9.90 15.72
CA ALA A 202 -5.70 -10.85 15.18
C ALA A 202 -4.39 -10.19 14.73
N VAL A 203 -4.46 -8.99 14.16
CA VAL A 203 -3.26 -8.25 13.70
C VAL A 203 -2.60 -7.51 14.86
N ALA A 204 -3.34 -7.08 15.88
CA ALA A 204 -2.80 -6.42 17.07
C ALA A 204 -2.25 -7.41 18.12
N ASP A 205 -2.53 -8.71 17.96
CA ASP A 205 -2.06 -9.76 18.87
C ASP A 205 -0.53 -9.78 18.99
N GLN A 206 -0.03 -10.14 20.17
CA GLN A 206 1.40 -10.18 20.44
C GLN A 206 2.14 -11.20 19.56
N SER A 207 1.49 -12.28 19.14
CA SER A 207 2.05 -13.26 18.21
C SER A 207 2.10 -12.78 16.76
N SER A 208 1.48 -11.64 16.44
CA SER A 208 1.52 -11.06 15.11
C SER A 208 2.88 -10.40 14.84
N ASN A 209 3.17 -10.27 13.54
CA ASN A 209 4.38 -9.67 13.01
C ASN A 209 4.35 -8.13 13.01
N PHE A 210 3.29 -7.51 13.54
CA PHE A 210 3.08 -6.08 13.40
C PHE A 210 3.05 -5.39 14.76
N ARG A 211 3.69 -4.22 14.83
CA ARG A 211 3.45 -3.23 15.88
C ARG A 211 3.22 -1.88 15.25
N ILE A 212 2.24 -1.15 15.78
CA ILE A 212 1.91 0.20 15.35
C ILE A 212 2.24 1.16 16.49
N PHE A 213 3.00 2.19 16.15
CA PHE A 213 3.46 3.23 17.03
C PHE A 213 3.05 4.61 16.48
N ASP A 214 2.87 5.59 17.38
CA ASP A 214 2.52 6.98 17.05
C ASP A 214 1.42 7.13 15.98
N CYS A 215 0.36 6.31 16.10
CA CYS A 215 -0.71 6.33 15.11
C CYS A 215 -1.65 7.51 15.35
N ARG A 216 -1.76 8.38 14.35
CA ARG A 216 -2.58 9.59 14.42
C ARG A 216 -3.43 9.78 13.17
N ARG A 217 -4.59 10.42 13.38
CA ARG A 217 -5.41 10.94 12.28
C ARG A 217 -4.73 12.18 11.72
N VAL A 218 -4.73 12.29 10.40
CA VAL A 218 -4.20 13.44 9.68
C VAL A 218 -5.35 14.08 8.92
N SER A 219 -5.59 15.37 9.14
CA SER A 219 -6.54 16.16 8.36
C SER A 219 -5.80 16.78 7.19
N ARG A 220 -6.29 16.56 5.96
CA ARG A 220 -5.79 17.23 4.75
C ARG A 220 -6.93 17.89 3.99
N VAL A 221 -6.63 19.02 3.34
CA VAL A 221 -7.60 19.86 2.64
C VAL A 221 -8.14 19.18 1.37
N ASN A 222 -7.33 18.35 0.70
CA ASN A 222 -7.69 17.73 -0.58
C ASN A 222 -7.82 16.19 -0.48
N MET A 223 -8.75 15.72 0.37
CA MET A 223 -9.08 14.29 0.43
C MET A 223 -10.22 13.89 -0.51
N ILE A 224 -10.85 14.84 -1.21
CA ILE A 224 -12.05 14.62 -2.04
C ILE A 224 -11.84 13.53 -3.09
N ASP A 225 -10.65 13.43 -3.67
CA ASP A 225 -10.36 12.42 -4.70
C ASP A 225 -10.41 10.99 -4.18
N TYR A 226 -10.15 10.77 -2.89
CA TYR A 226 -10.36 9.45 -2.26
C TYR A 226 -11.84 9.17 -2.00
N ALA A 227 -12.72 10.18 -1.98
CA ALA A 227 -14.09 10.05 -1.46
C ALA A 227 -14.95 9.23 -2.40
N HIS A 228 -14.79 9.44 -3.70
CA HIS A 228 -15.46 8.70 -4.77
C HIS A 228 -15.09 7.21 -4.82
N HIS A 229 -14.04 6.80 -4.11
CA HIS A 229 -13.55 5.42 -4.05
C HIS A 229 -13.74 4.77 -2.67
N THR A 230 -14.42 5.46 -1.75
CA THR A 230 -14.82 4.94 -0.45
C THR A 230 -16.35 4.87 -0.34
N ASN A 231 -16.87 4.15 0.65
CA ASN A 231 -18.31 4.11 0.88
C ASN A 231 -18.82 5.54 1.17
N SER A 232 -19.85 5.98 0.45
CA SER A 232 -20.39 7.36 0.48
C SER A 232 -20.84 7.83 1.86
N SER A 233 -21.04 6.91 2.81
CA SER A 233 -21.38 7.19 4.22
C SER A 233 -20.16 7.41 5.13
N ASN A 234 -18.93 7.24 4.64
CA ASN A 234 -17.72 7.38 5.45
C ASN A 234 -17.06 8.75 5.23
N VAL A 235 -16.87 9.51 6.31
CA VAL A 235 -15.93 10.65 6.30
C VAL A 235 -14.52 10.09 6.17
N LEU A 236 -13.86 10.42 5.06
CA LEU A 236 -12.46 10.09 4.82
C LEU A 236 -11.60 10.60 5.96
N ARG A 237 -10.78 9.71 6.51
CA ARG A 237 -9.83 10.06 7.56
C ARG A 237 -8.51 9.47 7.17
N ALA A 238 -7.55 10.32 6.83
CA ALA A 238 -6.21 9.86 6.59
C ALA A 238 -5.51 9.56 7.93
N MET A 239 -4.53 8.67 7.86
CA MET A 239 -3.77 8.19 8.99
C MET A 239 -2.30 8.12 8.64
N SER A 240 -1.48 8.48 9.63
CA SER A 240 -0.05 8.22 9.64
C SER A 240 0.26 7.37 10.86
N ALA A 241 1.27 6.52 10.74
CA ALA A 241 1.79 5.74 11.84
C ALA A 241 3.23 5.35 11.55
N LEU A 242 3.96 5.04 12.62
CA LEU A 242 5.20 4.30 12.54
C LEU A 242 4.86 2.81 12.69
N ILE A 243 5.19 2.02 11.68
CA ILE A 243 4.81 0.60 11.59
C ILE A 243 6.10 -0.23 11.67
N ALA A 244 6.18 -1.11 12.65
CA ALA A 244 7.19 -2.14 12.67
C ALA A 244 6.62 -3.42 12.08
N ILE A 245 7.39 -4.04 11.19
CA ILE A 245 7.08 -5.32 10.59
C ILE A 245 8.24 -6.24 10.90
N SER A 246 8.02 -7.20 11.80
CA SER A 246 8.97 -8.27 12.07
C SER A 246 8.64 -9.42 11.15
N ASP A 247 9.63 -10.00 10.50
CA ASP A 247 9.49 -11.25 9.80
C ASP A 247 10.47 -12.21 10.43
N GLY A 248 10.04 -13.45 10.68
CA GLY A 248 10.99 -14.49 11.05
C GLY A 248 11.94 -14.79 9.89
N GLU A 249 11.80 -15.94 9.24
CA GLU A 249 12.77 -16.40 8.22
C GLU A 249 12.80 -15.61 6.89
N GLY A 250 12.06 -14.49 6.75
CA GLY A 250 11.93 -13.80 5.47
C GLY A 250 11.63 -12.30 5.55
N SER A 251 12.59 -11.50 6.01
CA SER A 251 13.12 -10.34 5.28
C SER A 251 12.20 -9.42 4.46
N LEU A 252 11.08 -8.88 4.95
CA LEU A 252 10.28 -7.84 4.27
C LEU A 252 10.93 -6.45 4.30
N ASP A 253 12.08 -6.29 4.97
CA ASP A 253 12.76 -5.00 5.07
C ASP A 253 13.19 -4.42 3.73
N CYS A 254 13.40 -5.25 2.71
CA CYS A 254 13.75 -4.80 1.37
C CYS A 254 12.53 -4.66 0.44
N ALA A 255 11.35 -5.13 0.87
CA ALA A 255 10.20 -5.28 -0.01
C ALA A 255 9.44 -3.97 -0.24
N ALA A 256 8.87 -3.85 -1.44
CA ALA A 256 7.84 -2.87 -1.75
C ALA A 256 6.54 -3.28 -1.05
N LEU A 257 6.05 -2.46 -0.13
CA LEU A 257 4.84 -2.74 0.64
C LEU A 257 3.84 -1.59 0.50
N ALA A 258 2.55 -1.91 0.53
CA ALA A 258 1.50 -0.91 0.57
C ALA A 258 0.29 -1.41 1.36
N VAL A 259 -0.35 -0.54 2.14
CA VAL A 259 -1.38 -0.90 3.12
C VAL A 259 -2.71 -0.19 2.88
N GLY A 260 -3.78 -0.84 3.36
CA GLY A 260 -5.15 -0.37 3.23
C GLY A 260 -5.72 -0.48 1.81
N GLN A 261 -7.00 -0.22 1.64
CA GLN A 261 -7.69 -0.30 0.34
C GLN A 261 -7.22 0.80 -0.63
N SER A 262 -6.77 1.93 -0.11
CA SER A 262 -6.16 3.00 -0.91
C SER A 262 -4.88 2.57 -1.64
N ARG A 263 -4.29 1.42 -1.29
CA ARG A 263 -3.13 0.84 -1.99
C ARG A 263 -3.35 0.58 -3.48
N HIS A 264 -4.60 0.41 -3.89
CA HIS A 264 -4.93 0.23 -5.29
C HIS A 264 -4.89 1.55 -6.09
N LEU A 265 -4.88 2.69 -5.39
CA LEU A 265 -5.10 4.03 -5.94
C LEU A 265 -4.05 5.05 -5.45
N GLY A 266 -2.78 4.66 -5.38
CA GLY A 266 -1.66 5.55 -5.06
C GLY A 266 -1.56 5.97 -3.59
N GLY A 267 -2.31 5.34 -2.68
CA GLY A 267 -2.22 5.57 -1.23
C GLY A 267 -1.48 4.45 -0.49
N GLY A 268 -1.05 4.74 0.74
CA GLY A 268 -0.59 3.71 1.68
C GLY A 268 0.72 2.99 1.33
N PHE A 269 1.52 3.46 0.38
CA PHE A 269 2.84 2.89 0.09
C PHE A 269 3.76 3.06 1.30
N LEU A 270 4.42 2.00 1.75
CA LEU A 270 5.29 2.07 2.92
C LEU A 270 6.69 2.52 2.50
N VAL A 271 7.15 3.64 3.06
CA VAL A 271 8.51 4.14 2.90
C VAL A 271 9.35 3.82 4.16
N PRO A 272 10.64 3.52 4.00
CA PRO A 272 11.48 3.06 5.10
C PRO A 272 11.92 4.21 6.01
N LEU A 273 11.93 3.95 7.31
CA LEU A 273 12.55 4.77 8.35
C LEU A 273 13.54 3.91 9.12
N ASP A 274 14.83 4.17 8.93
CA ASP A 274 15.89 3.41 9.55
C ASP A 274 16.39 4.13 10.80
N PHE A 275 16.33 3.45 11.95
CA PHE A 275 16.77 4.00 13.23
C PHE A 275 17.98 3.23 13.77
N PRO A 276 18.96 3.92 14.39
CA PRO A 276 20.04 3.26 15.12
C PRO A 276 19.51 2.32 16.19
N LYS A 277 20.08 1.11 16.32
CA LYS A 277 19.66 0.10 17.30
C LYS A 277 19.74 0.57 18.75
N ASN A 278 20.65 1.50 19.08
CA ASN A 278 20.75 2.08 20.42
C ASN A 278 19.55 2.98 20.80
N MET A 279 18.70 3.35 19.84
CA MET A 279 17.44 4.07 20.08
C MET A 279 16.24 3.13 20.25
N ILE A 280 16.48 1.81 20.29
CA ILE A 280 15.44 0.78 20.29
C ILE A 280 15.57 -0.04 21.56
N VAL A 281 14.48 -0.16 22.29
CA VAL A 281 14.40 -0.96 23.51
C VAL A 281 13.85 -2.34 23.14
N PRO A 282 14.50 -3.44 23.55
CA PRO A 282 13.99 -4.78 23.32
C PRO A 282 12.55 -4.95 23.85
N ASP A 283 11.78 -5.76 23.12
CA ASP A 283 10.44 -6.20 23.50
C ASP A 283 10.45 -7.74 23.54
N GLY A 284 10.09 -8.31 24.69
CA GLY A 284 10.10 -9.77 24.89
C GLY A 284 9.12 -10.53 23.99
N HIS A 285 8.20 -9.82 23.32
CA HIS A 285 7.21 -10.38 22.42
C HIS A 285 7.36 -9.91 20.97
N PHE A 286 8.38 -9.10 20.66
CA PHE A 286 8.53 -8.52 19.32
C PHE A 286 9.99 -8.22 18.98
N GLU A 287 10.55 -8.97 18.02
CA GLU A 287 11.98 -8.98 17.69
C GLU A 287 12.55 -7.59 17.37
N LYS A 288 11.79 -6.75 16.64
CA LYS A 288 12.25 -5.41 16.26
C LYS A 288 12.28 -4.40 17.41
N GLY A 289 11.69 -4.71 18.56
CA GLY A 289 11.64 -3.83 19.71
C GLY A 289 10.77 -2.58 19.53
N VAL A 290 10.88 -1.68 20.51
CA VAL A 290 10.09 -0.46 20.64
C VAL A 290 11.02 0.76 20.63
N PRO A 291 10.72 1.81 19.85
CA PRO A 291 11.47 3.06 19.91
C PRO A 291 11.53 3.65 21.32
N SER A 292 12.72 4.01 21.80
CA SER A 292 12.94 4.46 23.19
C SER A 292 12.16 5.72 23.56
N TRP A 293 11.93 6.61 22.58
CA TRP A 293 11.18 7.86 22.76
C TRP A 293 9.66 7.68 22.78
N LEU A 294 9.18 6.45 22.59
CA LEU A 294 7.74 6.11 22.65
C LEU A 294 7.40 5.23 23.86
N LYS A 295 8.38 4.91 24.71
CA LYS A 295 8.16 4.32 26.03
C LYS A 295 7.87 5.38 27.07
#